data_AF-A0A2E9CLK4-F1
#
_entry.id   AF-A0A2E9CLK4-F1
#
_cell.length_a   1.000
_cell.length_b   1.000
_cell.length_c   1.000
_cell.angle_alpha   90.00
_cell.angle_beta   90.00
_cell.angle_gamma   90.00
#
_symmetry.space_group_name_H-M   'P 1'
#
loop_
_entity.id
_entity.type
_entity.pdbx_description
1 polymer ?
#
loop_
_entity_poly.entity_id
_entity_poly.type
_entity_poly.pdbx_seq_one_letter_code
_entity_poly.pdbx_strand_id
1 'polypeptide(L)'
;MDEASRMLEPPPPWLAEYGGTPEAIDRFQSYVSNLTVAHVYDAWKESGTEPVPFSYWRWHSVAAPGHKQDSRDWLELHRSLRDFMERGGILVLIGPTRSGKTCFLERMAPLRIIDNSRSGSRRDAPIPPGDVPPGLFAIDETHAHDRRDVARVAADMRAENRGFAIVFQRPESFRDYEIGAHLALQGVQFLELVDHTLR
;
A
#
# COMPACT_ATOMS: atom_id res chain seq x y z
N MET A 1 32.14 2.26 0.49
CA MET A 1 31.12 2.27 1.56
C MET A 1 30.18 1.12 1.25
N ASP A 2 30.30 0.04 2.01
CA ASP A 2 29.64 -1.24 1.75
C ASP A 2 28.11 -1.14 1.90
N GLU A 3 27.39 -1.37 0.81
CA GLU A 3 25.93 -1.61 0.79
C GLU A 3 25.54 -2.90 1.52
N ALA A 4 26.51 -3.77 1.85
CA ALA A 4 26.29 -5.04 2.52
C ALA A 4 26.07 -4.94 4.05
N SER A 5 26.30 -3.78 4.67
CA SER A 5 26.12 -3.60 6.13
C SER A 5 24.78 -3.01 6.55
N ARG A 6 23.83 -2.77 5.63
CA ARG A 6 22.41 -2.51 5.98
C ARG A 6 21.64 -3.81 6.24
N MET A 7 22.33 -4.83 6.74
CA MET A 7 21.69 -6.01 7.29
C MET A 7 20.89 -5.60 8.53
N LEU A 8 19.57 -5.63 8.39
CA LEU A 8 18.59 -5.97 9.42
C LEU A 8 18.96 -5.43 10.81
N GLU A 9 18.79 -4.11 11.02
CA GLU A 9 18.62 -3.62 12.38
C GLU A 9 17.53 -4.48 13.04
N PRO A 10 17.73 -4.98 14.26
CA PRO A 10 16.71 -5.78 14.94
C PRO A 10 15.40 -4.97 15.05
N PRO A 11 14.22 -5.61 15.00
CA PRO A 11 12.96 -4.93 15.25
C PRO A 11 13.07 -4.13 16.56
N PRO A 12 12.58 -2.88 16.60
CA PRO A 12 12.57 -2.14 17.85
C PRO A 12 11.71 -2.90 18.88
N PRO A 13 12.16 -3.02 20.15
CA PRO A 13 11.53 -3.90 21.15
C PRO A 13 10.02 -3.66 21.33
N TRP A 14 9.57 -2.42 21.18
CA TRP A 14 8.17 -2.04 21.33
C TRP A 14 7.26 -2.67 20.27
N LEU A 15 7.79 -3.08 19.11
CA LEU A 15 7.02 -3.76 18.06
C LEU A 15 6.59 -5.16 18.53
N ALA A 16 7.41 -5.83 19.34
CA ALA A 16 7.06 -7.09 19.99
C ALA A 16 6.11 -6.88 21.18
N GLU A 17 6.30 -5.79 21.93
CA GLU A 17 5.41 -5.38 23.03
C GLU A 17 3.98 -5.05 22.55
N TYR A 18 3.82 -4.70 21.27
CA TYR A 18 2.54 -4.44 20.62
C TYR A 18 1.69 -5.72 20.37
N GLY A 19 2.16 -6.90 20.79
CA GLY A 19 1.37 -8.13 20.83
C GLY A 19 1.25 -8.86 19.48
N GLY A 20 2.12 -8.57 18.51
CA GLY A 20 2.18 -9.28 17.24
C GLY A 20 2.80 -10.67 17.38
N THR A 21 2.29 -11.65 16.64
CA THR A 21 3.01 -12.93 16.48
C THR A 21 4.30 -12.69 15.68
N PRO A 22 5.33 -13.54 15.80
CA PRO A 22 6.54 -13.42 14.98
C PRO A 22 6.24 -13.29 13.48
N GLU A 23 5.25 -14.04 12.98
CA GLU A 23 4.83 -13.99 11.58
C GLU A 23 4.18 -12.65 11.21
N ALA A 24 3.42 -12.04 12.12
CA ALA A 24 2.83 -10.73 11.92
C ALA A 24 3.91 -9.63 11.88
N ILE A 25 4.94 -9.76 12.71
CA ILE A 25 6.10 -8.85 12.75
C ILE A 25 6.91 -8.97 11.46
N ASP A 26 7.27 -10.20 11.06
CA ASP A 26 8.00 -10.46 9.81
C ASP A 26 7.24 -9.91 8.59
N ARG A 27 5.92 -10.14 8.57
CA ARG A 27 5.06 -9.58 7.54
C ARG A 27 5.09 -8.07 7.55
N PHE A 28 4.90 -7.42 8.70
CA PHE A 28 4.96 -5.96 8.81
C PHE A 28 6.30 -5.38 8.33
N GLN A 29 7.42 -6.01 8.67
CA GLN A 29 8.77 -5.59 8.26
C GLN A 29 9.04 -5.75 6.76
N SER A 30 8.26 -6.57 6.07
CA SER A 30 8.28 -6.65 4.61
C SER A 30 7.71 -5.36 3.96
N TYR A 31 6.87 -4.61 4.69
CA TYR A 31 6.21 -3.39 4.23
C TYR A 31 6.80 -2.10 4.82
N VAL A 32 7.33 -2.13 6.04
CA VAL A 32 7.81 -0.94 6.74
C VAL A 32 9.20 -1.18 7.29
N SER A 33 10.12 -0.25 7.06
CA SER A 33 11.48 -0.34 7.59
C SER A 33 11.51 -0.03 9.08
N ASN A 34 12.46 -0.60 9.82
CA ASN A 34 12.64 -0.29 11.25
C ASN A 34 12.96 1.20 11.48
N LEU A 35 13.65 1.84 10.54
CA LEU A 35 13.91 3.28 10.58
C LEU A 35 12.61 4.10 10.49
N THR A 36 11.73 3.76 9.56
CA THR A 36 10.41 4.40 9.40
C THR A 36 9.58 4.22 10.68
N VAL A 37 9.59 3.01 11.22
CA VAL A 37 8.88 2.62 12.44
C VAL A 37 9.37 3.46 13.63
N ALA A 38 10.69 3.55 13.84
CA ALA A 38 11.28 4.35 14.91
C ALA A 38 10.91 5.83 14.78
N HIS A 39 11.12 6.41 13.60
CA HIS A 39 10.84 7.83 13.36
C HIS A 39 9.37 8.20 13.63
N VAL A 40 8.43 7.40 13.12
CA VAL A 40 7.00 7.65 13.33
C VAL A 40 6.61 7.49 14.80
N TYR A 41 7.15 6.48 15.47
CA TYR A 41 6.79 6.18 16.84
C TYR A 41 7.38 7.18 17.84
N ASP A 42 8.60 7.65 17.62
CA ASP A 42 9.20 8.70 18.44
C ASP A 42 8.43 10.02 18.33
N ALA A 43 8.07 10.42 17.11
CA ALA A 43 7.20 11.59 16.89
C ALA A 43 5.81 11.41 17.55
N TRP A 44 5.25 10.20 17.48
CA TRP A 44 3.97 9.89 18.13
C TRP A 44 4.06 9.98 19.66
N LYS A 45 5.12 9.44 20.28
CA LYS A 45 5.35 9.51 21.73
C LYS A 45 5.42 10.93 22.25
N GLU A 46 6.02 11.84 21.49
CA GLU A 46 6.06 13.27 21.83
C GLU A 46 4.69 13.93 21.78
N SER A 47 3.83 13.51 20.85
CA SER A 47 2.47 14.05 20.69
C SER A 47 1.43 13.46 21.66
N GLY A 48 1.59 12.18 22.04
CA GLY A 48 0.66 11.45 22.89
C GLY A 48 -0.75 11.24 22.31
N THR A 49 -0.95 11.45 21.00
CA THR A 49 -2.29 11.44 20.38
C THR A 49 -2.67 10.07 19.85
N GLU A 50 -3.84 9.54 20.22
CA GLU A 50 -4.41 8.37 19.53
C GLU A 50 -4.75 8.68 18.06
N PRO A 51 -4.70 7.69 17.14
CA PRO A 51 -4.38 6.27 17.38
C PRO A 51 -2.88 5.97 17.42
N VAL A 52 -2.51 4.81 17.95
CA VAL A 52 -1.14 4.29 17.84
C VAL A 52 -0.80 4.12 16.35
N PRO A 53 0.40 4.52 15.88
CA PRO A 53 0.82 4.32 14.51
C PRO A 53 0.71 2.86 14.06
N PHE A 54 0.31 2.67 12.79
CA PHE A 54 0.13 1.40 12.10
C PHE A 54 -0.96 0.48 12.65
N SER A 55 -1.65 0.86 13.74
CA SER A 55 -2.64 0.02 14.43
C SER A 55 -3.85 -0.39 13.57
N TYR A 56 -4.20 0.43 12.58
CA TYR A 56 -5.30 0.18 11.64
C TYR A 56 -4.90 -0.50 10.34
N TRP A 57 -3.65 -0.97 10.24
CA TRP A 57 -3.20 -1.70 9.07
C TRP A 57 -3.68 -3.15 9.12
N ARG A 58 -4.11 -3.67 7.96
CA ARG A 58 -4.66 -5.02 7.81
C ARG A 58 -4.12 -5.68 6.55
N TRP A 59 -3.85 -6.98 6.61
CA TRP A 59 -3.30 -7.73 5.48
C TRP A 59 -4.18 -8.92 5.11
N HIS A 60 -4.40 -9.09 3.82
CA HIS A 60 -5.14 -10.20 3.26
C HIS A 60 -4.37 -10.75 2.05
N SER A 61 -4.23 -12.07 1.97
CA SER A 61 -3.69 -12.74 0.79
C SER A 61 -4.80 -13.54 0.15
N VAL A 62 -5.00 -13.34 -1.15
CA VAL A 62 -5.99 -14.06 -1.96
C VAL A 62 -5.28 -14.62 -3.17
N ALA A 63 -5.71 -15.80 -3.63
CA ALA A 63 -5.19 -16.33 -4.88
C ALA A 63 -5.51 -15.34 -6.00
N ALA A 64 -4.57 -15.09 -6.92
CA ALA A 64 -4.79 -14.22 -8.06
C ALA A 64 -6.07 -14.66 -8.78
N PRO A 65 -6.94 -13.74 -9.18
CA PRO A 65 -8.30 -14.09 -9.57
C PRO A 65 -8.38 -14.89 -10.88
N GLY A 66 -7.34 -14.84 -11.72
CA GLY A 66 -7.35 -15.46 -13.06
C GLY A 66 -8.59 -15.05 -13.86
N HIS A 67 -9.28 -16.05 -14.42
CA HIS A 67 -10.56 -15.90 -15.13
C HIS A 67 -11.79 -15.89 -14.19
N LYS A 68 -11.61 -15.97 -12.86
CA LYS A 68 -12.69 -16.07 -11.87
C LYS A 68 -13.13 -14.72 -11.28
N GLN A 69 -12.69 -13.58 -11.82
CA GLN A 69 -13.00 -12.28 -11.20
C GLN A 69 -14.51 -11.94 -11.19
N ASP A 70 -15.31 -12.62 -12.01
CA ASP A 70 -16.77 -12.47 -12.05
C ASP A 70 -17.51 -13.43 -11.09
N SER A 71 -16.77 -14.20 -10.28
CA SER A 71 -17.38 -15.04 -9.25
C SER A 71 -17.99 -14.18 -8.14
N ARG A 72 -18.98 -14.74 -7.44
CA ARG A 72 -19.63 -14.08 -6.31
C ARG A 72 -18.63 -13.60 -5.25
N ASP A 73 -17.66 -14.43 -4.90
CA ASP A 73 -16.65 -14.12 -3.88
C ASP A 73 -15.81 -12.89 -4.27
N TRP A 74 -15.43 -12.79 -5.55
CA TRP A 74 -14.69 -11.62 -6.05
C TRP A 74 -15.55 -10.36 -6.09
N LEU A 75 -16.82 -10.47 -6.47
CA LEU A 75 -17.75 -9.34 -6.44
C LEU A 75 -17.98 -8.82 -5.01
N GLU A 76 -18.09 -9.71 -4.03
CA GLU A 76 -18.19 -9.34 -2.62
C GLU A 76 -16.90 -8.69 -2.11
N LEU A 77 -15.73 -9.22 -2.48
CA LEU A 77 -14.43 -8.64 -2.16
C LEU A 77 -14.26 -7.24 -2.77
N HIS A 78 -14.57 -7.06 -4.06
CA HIS A 78 -14.53 -5.76 -4.74
C HIS A 78 -15.42 -4.72 -4.03
N ARG A 79 -16.65 -5.10 -3.67
CA ARG A 79 -17.57 -4.20 -2.97
C ARG A 79 -17.02 -3.79 -1.61
N SER A 80 -16.56 -4.76 -0.81
CA SER A 80 -16.01 -4.49 0.53
C SER A 80 -14.82 -3.52 0.48
N LEU A 81 -13.90 -3.72 -0.47
CA LEU A 81 -12.72 -2.87 -0.63
C LEU A 81 -13.07 -1.49 -1.17
N ARG A 82 -14.04 -1.40 -2.07
CA ARG A 82 -14.57 -0.11 -2.53
C ARG A 82 -15.20 0.67 -1.37
N ASP A 83 -16.08 0.03 -0.61
CA ASP A 83 -16.73 0.67 0.55
C ASP A 83 -15.70 1.11 1.60
N PHE A 84 -14.62 0.36 1.77
CA PHE A 84 -13.48 0.75 2.61
C PHE A 84 -12.81 2.03 2.11
N MET A 85 -12.51 2.13 0.81
CA MET A 85 -11.93 3.35 0.23
C MET A 85 -12.89 4.54 0.26
N GLU A 86 -14.20 4.33 0.04
CA GLU A 86 -15.21 5.40 0.13
C GLU A 86 -15.27 6.04 1.53
N ARG A 87 -14.83 5.32 2.57
CA ARG A 87 -14.71 5.84 3.95
C ARG A 87 -13.36 6.48 4.27
N GLY A 88 -12.49 6.69 3.27
CA GLY A 88 -11.14 7.26 3.47
C GLY A 88 -10.03 6.20 3.59
N GLY A 89 -10.36 4.91 3.48
CA GLY A 89 -9.38 3.83 3.56
C GLY A 89 -8.43 3.79 2.37
N ILE A 90 -7.20 3.32 2.59
CA ILE A 90 -6.17 3.22 1.55
C ILE A 90 -5.92 1.75 1.22
N LEU A 91 -6.14 1.39 -0.04
CA LEU A 91 -5.91 0.04 -0.53
C LEU A 91 -4.49 -0.06 -1.11
N VAL A 92 -3.70 -1.00 -0.63
CA VAL A 92 -2.40 -1.33 -1.23
C VAL A 92 -2.51 -2.70 -1.88
N LEU A 93 -2.49 -2.71 -3.21
CA LEU A 93 -2.60 -3.94 -3.99
C LEU A 93 -1.19 -4.44 -4.36
N ILE A 94 -0.87 -5.65 -3.93
CA ILE A 94 0.43 -6.27 -4.15
C ILE A 94 0.28 -7.54 -4.97
N GLY A 95 1.21 -7.80 -5.87
CA GLY A 95 1.33 -9.10 -6.52
C GLY A 95 2.24 -9.06 -7.74
N PRO A 96 2.72 -10.22 -8.20
CA PRO A 96 3.68 -10.30 -9.29
C PRO A 96 3.12 -9.73 -10.60
N THR A 97 4.02 -9.53 -11.57
CA THR A 97 3.64 -9.15 -12.93
C THR A 97 2.59 -10.13 -13.48
N ARG A 98 1.54 -9.60 -14.13
CA ARG A 98 0.40 -10.39 -14.67
C ARG A 98 -0.48 -11.10 -13.63
N SER A 99 -0.41 -10.76 -12.34
CA SER A 99 -1.36 -11.29 -11.33
C SER A 99 -2.80 -10.75 -11.44
N GLY A 100 -3.09 -9.91 -12.44
CA GLY A 100 -4.43 -9.38 -12.68
C GLY A 100 -4.78 -8.09 -11.91
N LYS A 101 -3.79 -7.39 -11.35
CA LYS A 101 -3.99 -6.14 -10.56
C LYS A 101 -4.76 -5.06 -11.30
N THR A 102 -4.35 -4.71 -12.52
CA THR A 102 -5.05 -3.70 -13.34
C THR A 102 -6.50 -4.11 -13.61
N CYS A 103 -6.73 -5.37 -14.00
CA CYS A 103 -8.07 -5.89 -14.25
C CYS A 103 -8.95 -5.90 -12.99
N PHE A 104 -8.34 -6.19 -11.83
CA PHE A 104 -8.99 -6.07 -10.52
C PHE A 104 -9.40 -4.62 -10.22
N LEU A 105 -8.51 -3.66 -10.46
CA LEU A 105 -8.81 -2.23 -10.29
C LEU A 105 -9.95 -1.77 -11.21
N GLU A 106 -9.91 -2.15 -12.49
CA GLU A 106 -10.93 -1.82 -13.49
C GLU A 106 -12.32 -2.38 -13.12
N ARG A 107 -12.37 -3.57 -12.47
CA ARG A 107 -13.62 -4.20 -12.03
C ARG A 107 -14.17 -3.66 -10.72
N MET A 108 -13.32 -3.26 -9.78
CA MET A 108 -13.75 -2.78 -8.46
C MET A 108 -14.67 -1.55 -8.55
N ALA A 109 -14.45 -0.74 -9.58
CA ALA A 109 -15.29 0.30 -10.17
C ALA A 109 -14.41 0.93 -11.25
N PRO A 110 -14.92 1.75 -12.19
CA PRO A 110 -14.07 2.54 -13.09
C PRO A 110 -13.39 3.68 -12.31
N LEU A 111 -12.59 3.32 -11.30
CA LEU A 111 -11.60 4.18 -10.69
C LEU A 111 -10.76 4.71 -11.84
N ARG A 112 -10.55 6.02 -11.86
CA ARG A 112 -9.60 6.58 -12.81
C ARG A 112 -8.22 6.08 -12.39
N ILE A 113 -7.57 5.34 -13.28
CA ILE A 113 -6.25 4.76 -13.04
C ILE A 113 -5.22 5.75 -13.59
N ILE A 114 -4.36 6.25 -12.71
CA ILE A 114 -3.14 6.97 -13.07
C ILE A 114 -2.10 5.90 -13.40
N ASP A 115 -1.84 5.69 -14.69
CA ASP A 115 -0.93 4.67 -15.20
C ASP A 115 0.03 5.31 -16.20
N ASN A 116 1.32 5.36 -15.84
CA ASN A 116 2.38 5.89 -16.69
C ASN A 116 3.12 4.79 -17.48
N SER A 117 2.76 3.52 -17.33
CA SER A 117 3.38 2.41 -18.07
C SER A 117 2.93 2.36 -19.54
N ARG A 118 1.69 2.77 -19.83
CA ARG A 118 1.09 2.74 -21.18
C ARG A 118 1.67 3.79 -22.13
N SER A 119 2.30 4.84 -21.61
CA SER A 119 2.75 6.00 -22.40
C SER A 119 4.22 5.90 -22.85
N GLY A 120 4.89 4.75 -22.63
CA GLY A 120 6.33 4.60 -22.91
C GLY A 120 7.21 5.49 -22.02
N SER A 121 6.68 5.90 -20.86
CA SER A 121 7.27 6.90 -19.97
C SER A 121 8.57 6.43 -19.34
N ARG A 122 9.48 7.39 -19.12
CA ARG A 122 10.70 7.23 -18.33
C ARG A 122 10.33 6.81 -16.90
N ARG A 123 11.27 6.13 -16.20
CA ARG A 123 11.22 5.99 -14.75
C ARG A 123 11.12 7.37 -14.10
N ASP A 124 10.48 7.43 -12.93
CA ASP A 124 10.27 8.66 -12.15
C ASP A 124 9.35 9.68 -12.87
N ALA A 125 8.28 9.18 -13.50
CA ALA A 125 7.28 10.03 -14.12
C ALA A 125 6.52 10.83 -13.04
N PRO A 126 6.33 12.16 -13.22
CA PRO A 126 5.62 12.97 -12.23
C PRO A 126 4.12 12.63 -12.22
N ILE A 127 3.46 12.94 -11.10
CA ILE A 127 2.01 12.94 -10.99
C ILE A 127 1.54 14.39 -10.81
N PRO A 128 1.20 15.11 -11.88
CA PRO A 128 0.64 16.45 -11.80
C PRO A 128 -0.61 16.49 -10.91
N PRO A 129 -0.83 17.54 -10.10
CA PRO A 129 -2.05 17.69 -9.30
C PRO A 129 -3.35 17.60 -10.13
N GLY A 130 -3.33 18.10 -11.38
CA GLY A 130 -4.48 18.03 -12.29
C GLY A 130 -4.82 16.63 -12.79
N ASP A 131 -3.89 15.68 -12.68
CA ASP A 131 -4.12 14.28 -13.07
C ASP A 131 -4.76 13.46 -11.94
N VAL A 132 -4.77 13.99 -10.71
CA VAL A 132 -5.46 13.39 -9.57
C VAL A 132 -6.97 13.66 -9.72
N PRO A 133 -7.81 12.63 -9.90
CA PRO A 133 -9.26 12.77 -10.02
C PRO A 133 -9.88 13.41 -8.78
N PRO A 134 -11.16 13.84 -8.79
CA PRO A 134 -11.87 14.28 -7.58
C PRO A 134 -12.51 13.13 -6.78
N GLY A 135 -12.68 11.93 -7.36
CA GLY A 135 -13.28 10.75 -6.71
C GLY A 135 -12.24 9.66 -6.41
N LEU A 136 -12.68 8.46 -6.02
CA LEU A 136 -11.76 7.34 -5.85
C LEU A 136 -10.91 7.09 -7.12
N PHE A 137 -9.65 6.77 -6.92
CA PHE A 137 -8.68 6.55 -7.99
C PHE A 137 -7.63 5.52 -7.58
N ALA A 138 -6.81 5.11 -8.54
CA ALA A 138 -5.69 4.22 -8.31
C ALA A 138 -4.42 4.78 -8.95
N ILE A 139 -3.28 4.58 -8.30
CA ILE A 139 -1.96 4.73 -8.90
C ILE A 139 -1.49 3.32 -9.24
N ASP A 140 -1.57 2.95 -10.53
CA ASP A 140 -1.06 1.67 -11.01
C ASP A 140 0.41 1.81 -11.45
N GLU A 141 1.12 0.68 -11.39
CA GLU A 141 2.56 0.61 -11.64
C GLU A 141 3.33 1.70 -10.87
N THR A 142 3.04 1.84 -9.57
CA THR A 142 3.59 2.90 -8.69
C THR A 142 5.10 3.06 -8.83
N HIS A 143 5.80 1.95 -9.09
CA HIS A 143 7.24 1.90 -9.33
C HIS A 143 7.76 2.79 -10.47
N ALA A 144 6.89 3.21 -11.39
CA ALA A 144 7.20 4.06 -12.54
C ALA A 144 7.08 5.56 -12.23
N HIS A 145 6.51 5.95 -11.09
CA HIS A 145 6.24 7.34 -10.73
C HIS A 145 7.32 7.90 -9.79
N ASP A 146 7.47 9.23 -9.77
CA ASP A 146 8.34 9.91 -8.81
C ASP A 146 7.84 9.64 -7.38
N ARG A 147 8.72 9.11 -6.53
CA ARG A 147 8.41 8.75 -5.13
C ARG A 147 7.90 9.93 -4.31
N ARG A 148 8.44 11.13 -4.54
CA ARG A 148 8.03 12.35 -3.84
C ARG A 148 6.61 12.74 -4.22
N ASP A 149 6.22 12.54 -5.49
CA ASP A 149 4.86 12.77 -5.93
C ASP A 149 3.88 11.75 -5.35
N VAL A 150 4.25 10.47 -5.29
CA VAL A 150 3.42 9.46 -4.62
C VAL A 150 3.24 9.79 -3.13
N ALA A 151 4.31 10.21 -2.44
CA ALA A 151 4.25 10.64 -1.04
C ALA A 151 3.40 11.90 -0.85
N ARG A 152 3.52 12.88 -1.76
CA ARG A 152 2.67 14.08 -1.78
C ARG A 152 1.20 13.71 -1.95
N VAL A 153 0.87 12.88 -2.93
CA VAL A 153 -0.52 12.41 -3.14
C VAL A 153 -1.05 11.70 -1.89
N ALA A 154 -0.24 10.83 -1.26
CA ALA A 154 -0.63 10.17 -0.02
C ALA A 154 -0.91 11.15 1.12
N ALA A 155 -0.10 12.20 1.25
CA ALA A 155 -0.30 13.26 2.24
C ALA A 155 -1.55 14.11 1.95
N ASP A 156 -1.76 14.49 0.69
CA ASP A 156 -2.93 15.26 0.25
C ASP A 156 -4.23 14.47 0.50
N MET A 157 -4.27 13.19 0.11
CA MET A 157 -5.43 12.32 0.32
C MET A 157 -5.72 12.07 1.79
N ARG A 158 -4.68 11.97 2.62
CA ARG A 158 -4.84 11.93 4.08
C ARG A 158 -5.46 13.21 4.62
N ALA A 159 -5.02 14.38 4.17
CA ALA A 159 -5.57 15.66 4.63
C ALA A 159 -7.05 15.82 4.25
N GLU A 160 -7.44 15.26 3.11
CA GLU A 160 -8.83 15.24 2.61
C GLU A 160 -9.68 14.09 3.17
N ASN A 161 -9.11 13.18 3.98
CA ASN A 161 -9.72 11.92 4.40
C ASN A 161 -10.33 11.13 3.22
N ARG A 162 -9.57 11.05 2.13
CA ARG A 162 -10.01 10.47 0.86
C ARG A 162 -9.27 9.18 0.54
N GLY A 163 -10.02 8.12 0.26
CA GLY A 163 -9.44 6.82 -0.07
C GLY A 163 -8.95 6.75 -1.50
N PHE A 164 -7.96 5.88 -1.71
CA PHE A 164 -7.37 5.59 -3.01
C PHE A 164 -6.63 4.24 -2.98
N ALA A 165 -6.28 3.74 -4.15
CA ALA A 165 -5.49 2.53 -4.30
C ALA A 165 -4.07 2.82 -4.78
N ILE A 166 -3.09 2.06 -4.30
CA ILE A 166 -1.70 2.10 -4.76
C ILE A 166 -1.26 0.68 -5.08
N VAL A 167 -0.58 0.49 -6.20
CA VAL A 167 -0.20 -0.85 -6.70
C VAL A 167 1.30 -1.07 -6.67
N PHE A 168 1.74 -2.18 -6.08
CA PHE A 168 3.14 -2.60 -6.08
C PHE A 168 3.28 -4.05 -6.56
N GLN A 169 4.47 -4.38 -7.07
CA GLN A 169 4.76 -5.75 -7.46
C GLN A 169 5.13 -6.64 -6.27
N ARG A 170 5.78 -6.05 -5.26
CA ARG A 170 6.29 -6.73 -4.06
C ARG A 170 6.18 -5.84 -2.83
N PRO A 171 6.05 -6.39 -1.61
CA PRO A 171 6.03 -5.62 -0.36
C PRO A 171 7.23 -4.68 -0.19
N GLU A 172 8.43 -5.14 -0.57
CA GLU A 172 9.65 -4.33 -0.42
C GLU A 172 9.60 -3.08 -1.29
N SER A 173 8.91 -3.13 -2.43
CA SER A 173 8.74 -1.94 -3.28
C SER A 173 7.86 -0.88 -2.61
N PHE A 174 6.86 -1.27 -1.82
CA PHE A 174 6.10 -0.34 -0.99
C PHE A 174 7.00 0.26 0.10
N ARG A 175 7.80 -0.58 0.76
CA ARG A 175 8.76 -0.15 1.80
C ARG A 175 9.77 0.87 1.28
N ASP A 176 10.37 0.60 0.12
CA ASP A 176 11.40 1.43 -0.51
C ASP A 176 10.87 2.80 -0.96
N TYR A 177 9.56 2.95 -1.10
CA TYR A 177 8.91 4.22 -1.41
C TYR A 177 8.76 5.12 -0.17
N GLU A 178 9.01 4.59 1.04
CA GLU A 178 8.94 5.30 2.33
C GLU A 178 7.59 5.97 2.62
N ILE A 179 6.55 5.66 1.83
CA ILE A 179 5.19 6.21 2.00
C ILE A 179 4.51 5.72 3.28
N GLY A 180 5.02 4.64 3.89
CA GLY A 180 4.48 4.10 5.14
C GLY A 180 4.43 5.13 6.27
N ALA A 181 5.39 6.07 6.34
CA ALA A 181 5.37 7.15 7.33
C ALA A 181 4.14 8.05 7.19
N HIS A 182 3.78 8.40 5.95
CA HIS A 182 2.65 9.27 5.64
C HIS A 182 1.31 8.61 5.97
N LEU A 183 1.25 7.28 5.85
CA LEU A 183 0.06 6.45 6.03
C LEU A 183 -0.09 5.85 7.43
N ALA A 184 0.85 6.11 8.33
CA ALA A 184 0.93 5.40 9.61
C ALA A 184 -0.32 5.57 10.49
N LEU A 185 -1.00 6.71 10.41
CA LEU A 185 -2.23 6.98 11.19
C LEU A 185 -3.52 6.74 10.38
N GLN A 186 -3.42 6.05 9.23
CA GLN A 186 -4.55 5.78 8.34
C GLN A 186 -4.97 4.31 8.38
N GLY A 187 -6.22 4.05 8.03
CA GLY A 187 -6.67 2.70 7.72
C GLY A 187 -6.06 2.25 6.41
N VAL A 188 -5.17 1.26 6.45
CA VAL A 188 -4.53 0.69 5.26
C VAL A 188 -4.88 -0.78 5.15
N GLN A 189 -5.38 -1.20 3.99
CA GLN A 189 -5.66 -2.59 3.70
C GLN A 189 -4.72 -3.08 2.59
N PHE A 190 -3.84 -4.02 2.93
CA PHE A 190 -2.98 -4.70 1.99
C PHE A 190 -3.73 -5.91 1.43
N LEU A 191 -3.85 -5.96 0.10
CA LEU A 191 -4.37 -7.10 -0.64
C LEU A 191 -3.24 -7.69 -1.49
N GLU A 192 -2.75 -8.87 -1.09
CA GLU A 192 -1.75 -9.60 -1.84
C GLU A 192 -2.41 -10.63 -2.76
N LEU A 193 -2.20 -10.50 -4.07
CA LEU A 193 -2.57 -11.49 -5.07
C LEU A 193 -1.42 -12.51 -5.21
N VAL A 194 -1.63 -13.73 -4.71
CA VAL A 194 -0.64 -14.82 -4.76
C VAL A 194 -0.92 -15.78 -5.92
N ASP A 195 0.12 -16.33 -6.55
CA ASP A 195 -0.07 -17.26 -7.66
C ASP A 195 -0.80 -18.54 -7.24
N HIS A 196 -1.61 -19.10 -8.15
CA HIS A 196 -2.34 -20.35 -7.95
C HIS A 196 -1.44 -21.58 -7.76
N THR A 197 -0.15 -21.49 -8.10
CA THR A 197 0.79 -22.62 -8.17
C THR A 197 1.44 -22.98 -6.82
N LEU A 198 1.08 -22.32 -5.72
CA LEU A 198 1.59 -22.64 -4.37
C LEU A 198 0.60 -23.45 -3.52
N ARG A 199 -0.20 -24.32 -4.12
CA ARG A 199 -0.96 -25.36 -3.39
C ARG A 199 -0.57 -26.74 -3.84
#